data_AF-A0A0Q9K001-F1
#
_entry.id   AF-A0A0Q9K001-F1
#
_cell.length_a   1.000
_cell.length_b   1.000
_cell.length_c   1.000
_cell.angle_alpha   90.00
_cell.angle_beta   90.00
_cell.angle_gamma   90.00
#
_symmetry.space_group_name_H-M   'P 1'
#
loop_
_entity.id
_entity.type
_entity.pdbx_description
1 polymer ?
#
loop_
_entity_poly.entity_id
_entity_poly.type
_entity_poly.pdbx_seq_one_letter_code
_entity_poly.pdbx_strand_id
1 'polypeptide(L)'
;MSLKLKITLWVSAGLMLILFFSFTFVYYMFIRVTTNGELELLKEKARTLILKDLPNHPEYWQNSSQMEELLIPQEMVRYIAPDSKVVYQIYSDPKLLRFFPKYVDKETVILETAPDGIFIFVKMPVFKEGHQVAILEIGRNLRRLGEYSRMLISILLLTSTGALILALLGGYFYTNVLFRPLQQLVTTMQNIEKSGSFRHIPLPDKLTNDELTMLSATFNKMIDRLKGMFQKQEQFLADASHELRTPLTIIESYASLLRRWAFRDDKLREEALEAIISESAQLKILTQNLLSLTDKEREDCEQKSTFDLLPIAQQTAASLRVTSSREIEVQIAQDLKELHMTGDPYKIRQLLIILLDNALKYSQQMVVLKIGITENKWVTIEVIDQGIGIAESDIPHLFDRFYRTDKARNRKQGGVGLGLAIAEHIVQKHEGTIQLKSCLGQGTTALITLPKTCQ
;
A
#
# COMPACT_ATOMS: atom_id res chain seq x y z
N MET A 1 -7.37 -16.97 16.93
CA MET A 1 -7.98 -15.72 17.47
C MET A 1 -8.04 -14.70 16.34
N SER A 2 -9.23 -14.17 15.99
CA SER A 2 -9.38 -13.26 14.85
C SER A 2 -8.64 -11.94 15.10
N LEU A 3 -8.15 -11.29 14.03
CA LEU A 3 -7.49 -9.99 14.11
C LEU A 3 -8.39 -8.94 14.80
N LYS A 4 -9.70 -9.02 14.50
CA LYS A 4 -10.75 -8.20 15.14
C LYS A 4 -10.70 -8.29 16.66
N LEU A 5 -10.72 -9.52 17.20
CA LEU A 5 -10.71 -9.74 18.65
C LEU A 5 -9.40 -9.27 19.30
N LYS A 6 -8.26 -9.45 18.63
CA LYS A 6 -6.96 -8.95 19.11
C LYS A 6 -6.98 -7.43 19.25
N ILE A 7 -7.43 -6.71 18.21
CA ILE A 7 -7.45 -5.23 18.22
C ILE A 7 -8.41 -4.71 19.29
N THR A 8 -9.63 -5.25 19.38
CA THR A 8 -10.60 -4.84 20.41
C THR A 8 -10.04 -5.03 21.82
N LEU A 9 -9.36 -6.15 22.08
CA LEU A 9 -8.73 -6.40 23.38
C LEU A 9 -7.56 -5.45 23.66
N TRP A 10 -6.69 -5.19 22.68
CA TRP A 10 -5.57 -4.25 22.84
C TRP A 10 -6.05 -2.83 23.13
N VAL A 11 -7.06 -2.35 22.41
CA VAL A 11 -7.64 -1.03 22.63
C VAL A 11 -8.31 -0.96 24.01
N SER A 12 -9.07 -2.00 24.39
CA SER A 12 -9.72 -2.05 25.71
C SER A 12 -8.71 -2.12 26.86
N ALA A 13 -7.62 -2.88 26.68
CA ALA A 13 -6.52 -2.95 27.65
C ALA A 13 -5.79 -1.61 27.79
N GLY A 14 -5.52 -0.92 26.68
CA GLY A 14 -4.96 0.42 26.68
C GLY A 14 -5.84 1.43 27.42
N LEU A 15 -7.16 1.41 27.17
CA LEU A 15 -8.11 2.24 27.88
C LEU A 15 -8.12 1.96 29.39
N MET A 16 -8.12 0.67 29.77
CA MET A 16 -8.07 0.28 31.19
C MET A 16 -6.80 0.78 31.88
N LEU A 17 -5.66 0.75 31.21
CA LEU A 17 -4.40 1.26 31.73
C LEU A 17 -4.46 2.78 31.93
N ILE A 18 -5.00 3.52 30.95
CA ILE A 18 -5.21 4.98 31.07
C ILE A 18 -6.15 5.30 32.25
N LEU A 19 -7.26 4.59 32.36
CA LEU A 19 -8.21 4.76 33.46
C LEU A 19 -7.56 4.45 34.81
N PHE A 20 -6.77 3.39 34.91
CA PHE A 20 -6.06 3.03 36.13
C PHE A 20 -5.13 4.15 36.61
N PHE A 21 -4.28 4.68 35.73
CA PHE A 21 -3.38 5.78 36.10
C PHE A 21 -4.13 7.08 36.41
N SER A 22 -5.13 7.42 35.59
CA SER A 22 -5.97 8.61 35.82
C SER A 22 -6.70 8.53 37.17
N PHE A 23 -7.28 7.38 37.50
CA PHE A 23 -8.05 7.19 38.74
C PHE A 23 -7.14 7.14 39.96
N THR A 24 -5.98 6.50 39.85
CA THR A 24 -4.96 6.53 40.90
C THR A 24 -4.50 7.96 41.18
N PHE A 25 -4.29 8.75 40.12
CA PHE A 25 -3.93 10.17 40.25
C PHE A 25 -5.05 10.99 40.91
N VAL A 26 -6.30 10.84 40.46
CA VAL A 26 -7.46 11.54 41.06
C VAL A 26 -7.62 11.17 42.52
N TYR A 27 -7.52 9.90 42.87
CA TYR A 27 -7.61 9.43 44.25
C TYR A 27 -6.49 10.02 45.13
N TYR A 28 -5.24 9.96 44.66
CA TYR A 28 -4.10 10.54 45.37
C TYR A 28 -4.26 12.05 45.57
N MET A 29 -4.66 12.77 44.52
CA MET A 29 -4.90 14.22 44.59
C MET A 29 -6.03 14.55 45.55
N PHE A 30 -7.12 13.78 45.55
CA PHE A 30 -8.23 13.96 46.46
C PHE A 30 -7.80 13.83 47.93
N ILE A 31 -7.07 12.77 48.28
CA ILE A 31 -6.54 12.55 49.63
C ILE A 31 -5.61 13.70 50.03
N ARG A 32 -4.68 14.07 49.15
CA ARG A 32 -3.69 15.12 49.42
C ARG A 32 -4.34 16.48 49.64
N VAL A 33 -5.24 16.89 48.76
CA VAL A 33 -5.94 18.19 48.83
C VAL A 33 -6.84 18.24 50.06
N THR A 34 -7.63 17.19 50.32
CA THR A 34 -8.56 17.17 51.46
C THR A 34 -7.81 17.18 52.79
N THR A 35 -6.77 16.36 52.95
CA THR A 35 -5.97 16.31 54.19
C THR A 35 -5.27 17.63 54.47
N ASN A 36 -4.71 18.28 53.44
CA ASN A 36 -4.06 19.58 53.59
C ASN A 36 -5.08 20.68 53.95
N GLY A 37 -6.28 20.65 53.37
CA GLY A 37 -7.34 21.59 53.73
C GLY A 37 -7.79 21.46 55.18
N GLU A 38 -7.97 20.22 55.64
CA GLU A 38 -8.28 19.90 57.04
C GLU A 38 -7.17 20.36 58.00
N LEU A 39 -5.91 20.17 57.62
CA LEU A 39 -4.76 20.61 58.39
C LEU A 39 -4.72 22.14 58.55
N GLU A 40 -4.86 22.89 57.45
CA GLU A 40 -4.82 24.36 57.50
C GLU A 40 -6.00 24.93 58.30
N LEU A 41 -7.19 24.32 58.20
CA LEU A 41 -8.35 24.70 59.02
C LEU A 41 -8.07 24.54 60.52
N LEU A 42 -7.41 23.45 60.93
CA LEU A 42 -7.03 23.22 62.32
C LEU A 42 -5.96 24.20 62.81
N LYS A 43 -4.99 24.55 61.97
CA LYS A 43 -3.98 25.55 62.29
C LYS A 43 -4.59 26.94 62.49
N GLU A 44 -5.45 27.38 61.58
CA GLU A 44 -6.14 28.67 61.72
C GLU A 44 -7.06 28.72 62.95
N LYS A 45 -7.73 27.61 63.25
CA LYS A 45 -8.51 27.47 64.47
C LYS A 45 -7.64 27.59 65.73
N ALA A 46 -6.50 26.92 65.77
CA ALA A 46 -5.55 27.00 66.88
C ALA A 46 -4.98 28.42 67.05
N ARG A 47 -4.60 29.09 65.95
CA ARG A 47 -4.17 30.51 65.97
C ARG A 47 -5.26 31.42 66.52
N THR A 48 -6.50 31.26 66.07
CA THR A 48 -7.64 32.06 66.53
C THR A 48 -7.90 31.87 68.03
N LEU A 49 -7.82 30.63 68.53
CA LEU A 49 -7.99 30.34 69.95
C LEU A 49 -6.87 30.96 70.80
N ILE A 50 -5.62 30.94 70.32
CA ILE A 50 -4.50 31.60 71.01
C ILE A 50 -4.68 33.12 71.04
N LEU A 51 -5.13 33.73 69.92
CA LEU A 51 -5.33 35.18 69.81
C LEU A 51 -6.50 35.70 70.65
N LYS A 52 -7.52 34.88 70.94
CA LYS A 52 -8.64 35.22 71.84
C LYS A 52 -8.28 35.19 73.34
N ASP A 53 -6.99 35.12 73.65
CA ASP A 53 -6.42 35.19 74.99
C ASP A 53 -6.90 34.08 75.97
N LEU A 54 -7.12 32.88 75.43
CA LEU A 54 -7.38 31.65 76.18
C LEU A 54 -6.42 31.41 77.38
N PRO A 55 -5.12 31.78 77.34
CA PRO A 55 -4.19 31.55 78.44
C PRO A 55 -4.39 32.50 79.64
N ASN A 56 -4.95 33.68 79.43
CA ASN A 56 -5.19 34.66 80.50
C ASN A 56 -6.61 34.61 81.04
N HIS A 57 -7.54 33.97 80.31
CA HIS A 57 -8.94 33.81 80.68
C HIS A 57 -9.31 32.31 80.87
N PRO A 58 -8.86 31.67 81.98
CA PRO A 58 -9.17 30.27 82.26
C PRO A 58 -10.67 29.99 82.43
N GLU A 59 -11.47 31.03 82.67
CA GLU A 59 -12.93 31.01 82.74
C GLU A 59 -13.61 30.51 81.45
N TYR A 60 -12.98 30.68 80.28
CA TYR A 60 -13.49 30.09 79.02
C TYR A 60 -13.58 28.57 79.08
N TRP A 61 -12.67 27.90 79.77
CA TRP A 61 -12.69 26.44 79.95
C TRP A 61 -13.68 25.98 81.02
N GLN A 62 -14.05 26.85 81.95
CA GLN A 62 -15.00 26.55 83.02
C GLN A 62 -16.46 26.67 82.55
N ASN A 63 -16.73 27.54 81.57
CA ASN A 63 -18.04 27.65 80.94
C ASN A 63 -18.14 26.71 79.72
N SER A 64 -18.49 25.45 80.00
CA SER A 64 -18.59 24.37 78.99
C SER A 64 -19.34 24.78 77.72
N SER A 65 -20.41 25.58 77.81
CA SER A 65 -21.22 25.96 76.65
C SER A 65 -20.46 26.80 75.60
N GLN A 66 -19.56 27.69 76.01
CA GLN A 66 -18.82 28.56 75.08
C GLN A 66 -17.72 27.79 74.34
N MET A 67 -17.07 26.83 75.00
CA MET A 67 -16.06 25.98 74.39
C MET A 67 -16.67 24.82 73.60
N GLU A 68 -17.85 24.33 73.98
CA GLU A 68 -18.63 23.37 73.18
C GLU A 68 -19.10 23.99 71.86
N GLU A 69 -19.49 25.26 71.83
CA GLU A 69 -19.86 25.98 70.60
C GLU A 69 -18.65 26.15 69.64
N LEU A 70 -17.44 26.19 70.20
CA LEU A 70 -16.19 26.21 69.44
C LEU A 70 -15.76 24.83 68.94
N LEU A 71 -16.35 23.72 69.40
CA LEU A 71 -16.02 22.37 68.94
C LEU A 71 -16.83 21.97 67.71
N ILE A 72 -16.12 21.52 66.67
CA ILE A 72 -16.75 20.83 65.53
C ILE A 72 -16.86 19.33 65.90
N PRO A 73 -17.83 18.56 65.36
CA PRO A 73 -17.85 17.12 65.56
C PRO A 73 -16.52 16.47 65.15
N GLN A 74 -16.10 15.45 65.90
CA GLN A 74 -14.88 14.67 65.67
C GLN A 74 -13.56 15.37 66.03
N GLU A 75 -13.61 16.29 66.99
CA GLU A 75 -12.46 17.05 67.46
C GLU A 75 -12.19 16.88 68.94
N MET A 76 -10.97 17.28 69.33
CA MET A 76 -10.53 17.40 70.70
C MET A 76 -9.63 18.63 70.78
N VAL A 77 -9.77 19.41 71.83
CA VAL A 77 -8.85 20.49 72.17
C VAL A 77 -8.31 20.24 73.57
N ARG A 78 -6.98 20.28 73.73
CA ARG A 78 -6.29 20.17 75.00
C ARG A 78 -5.38 21.36 75.23
N TYR A 79 -5.31 21.78 76.49
CA TYR A 79 -4.30 22.70 76.99
C TYR A 79 -3.33 21.92 77.89
N ILE A 80 -2.08 21.80 77.45
CA ILE A 80 -1.08 20.91 78.04
C ILE A 80 0.02 21.76 78.69
N ALA A 81 0.29 21.52 79.98
CA ALA A 81 1.34 22.18 80.74
C ALA A 81 2.76 21.63 80.40
N PRO A 82 3.84 22.32 80.81
CA PRO A 82 5.23 21.88 80.55
C PRO A 82 5.57 20.49 81.07
N ASP A 83 4.88 19.98 82.10
CA ASP A 83 5.03 18.61 82.62
C ASP A 83 4.26 17.56 81.82
N SER A 84 3.74 17.93 80.63
CA SER A 84 2.87 17.13 79.77
C SER A 84 1.53 16.72 80.41
N LYS A 85 1.12 17.33 81.54
CA LYS A 85 -0.22 17.13 82.08
C LYS A 85 -1.24 17.99 81.35
N VAL A 86 -2.42 17.40 81.14
CA VAL A 86 -3.57 18.09 80.56
C VAL A 86 -4.22 18.94 81.64
N VAL A 87 -4.17 20.26 81.49
CA VAL A 87 -4.80 21.22 82.41
C VAL A 87 -6.28 21.37 82.08
N TYR A 88 -6.59 21.48 80.78
CA TYR A 88 -7.96 21.56 80.27
C TYR A 88 -8.12 20.68 79.04
N GLN A 89 -9.29 20.07 78.90
CA GLN A 89 -9.62 19.21 77.78
C GLN A 89 -11.10 19.25 77.48
N ILE A 90 -11.41 19.37 76.20
CA ILE A 90 -12.76 19.23 75.67
C ILE A 90 -12.71 18.40 74.39
N TYR A 91 -13.71 17.56 74.17
CA TYR A 91 -13.72 16.62 73.04
C TYR A 91 -15.13 16.31 72.60
N SER A 92 -15.30 16.11 71.29
CA SER A 92 -16.52 15.60 70.67
C SER A 92 -16.37 14.16 70.15
N ASP A 93 -15.14 13.64 70.06
CA ASP A 93 -14.86 12.22 69.77
C ASP A 93 -13.94 11.60 70.83
N PRO A 94 -14.43 10.66 71.66
CA PRO A 94 -13.65 10.03 72.73
C PRO A 94 -12.48 9.18 72.19
N LYS A 95 -12.46 8.81 70.91
CA LYS A 95 -11.35 8.04 70.32
C LYS A 95 -10.04 8.85 70.28
N LEU A 96 -10.13 10.17 70.23
CA LEU A 96 -8.96 11.07 70.28
C LEU A 96 -8.24 11.02 71.63
N LEU A 97 -8.92 10.56 72.68
CA LEU A 97 -8.35 10.51 74.04
C LEU A 97 -7.30 9.41 74.22
N ARG A 98 -7.26 8.42 73.31
CA ARG A 98 -6.31 7.31 73.36
C ARG A 98 -4.86 7.74 73.10
N PHE A 99 -4.66 8.92 72.51
CA PHE A 99 -3.34 9.47 72.21
C PHE A 99 -2.83 10.30 73.39
N PHE A 100 -1.66 9.93 73.91
CA PHE A 100 -1.09 10.57 75.09
C PHE A 100 -0.58 11.99 74.78
N PRO A 101 -0.85 12.96 75.67
CA PRO A 101 -0.34 14.31 75.53
C PRO A 101 1.19 14.30 75.62
N LYS A 102 1.84 15.03 74.71
CA LYS A 102 3.30 15.21 74.74
C LYS A 102 3.61 16.67 74.47
N TYR A 103 4.37 17.28 75.39
CA TYR A 103 4.84 18.64 75.24
C TYR A 103 5.86 18.75 74.09
N VAL A 104 5.74 19.82 73.30
CA VAL A 104 6.56 20.19 72.16
C VAL A 104 6.92 21.68 72.26
N ASP A 105 8.12 22.03 71.81
CA ASP A 105 8.69 23.37 71.83
C ASP A 105 8.37 24.19 70.56
N LYS A 106 7.85 23.54 69.51
CA LYS A 106 7.53 24.15 68.21
C LYS A 106 6.19 23.67 67.66
N GLU A 107 5.63 24.43 66.70
CA GLU A 107 4.46 23.98 65.94
C GLU A 107 4.73 22.60 65.36
N THR A 108 3.91 21.62 65.76
CA THR A 108 4.09 20.22 65.36
C THR A 108 2.77 19.67 64.85
N VAL A 109 2.82 19.05 63.67
CA VAL A 109 1.69 18.32 63.10
C VAL A 109 2.00 16.84 63.17
N ILE A 110 1.08 16.06 63.74
CA ILE A 110 1.21 14.61 63.88
C ILE A 110 0.04 13.96 63.16
N LEU A 111 0.35 13.00 62.29
CA LEU A 111 -0.63 12.12 61.64
C LEU A 111 -0.50 10.74 62.27
N GLU A 112 -1.54 10.31 62.98
CA GLU A 112 -1.60 9.00 63.60
C GLU A 112 -2.63 8.13 62.88
N THR A 113 -2.24 6.90 62.55
CA THR A 113 -3.16 5.94 61.92
C THR A 113 -3.55 4.89 62.95
N ALA A 114 -4.85 4.72 63.19
CA ALA A 114 -5.38 3.65 64.03
C ALA A 114 -6.45 2.83 63.27
N PRO A 115 -6.86 1.66 63.78
CA PRO A 115 -7.88 0.83 63.15
C PRO A 115 -9.21 1.55 62.91
N ASP A 116 -9.50 2.57 63.74
CA ASP A 116 -10.73 3.34 63.74
C ASP A 116 -10.71 4.57 62.81
N GLY A 117 -9.57 4.90 62.19
CA GLY A 117 -9.43 6.07 61.32
C GLY A 117 -8.03 6.70 61.34
N ILE A 118 -7.88 7.76 60.55
CA ILE A 118 -6.68 8.62 60.55
C ILE A 118 -6.97 9.81 61.45
N PHE A 119 -6.06 10.11 62.35
CA PHE A 119 -6.16 11.20 63.30
C PHE A 119 -5.07 12.22 63.01
N ILE A 120 -5.43 13.49 62.98
CA ILE A 120 -4.48 14.58 62.79
C ILE A 120 -4.46 15.43 64.06
N PHE A 121 -3.25 15.73 64.54
CA PHE A 121 -3.03 16.57 65.71
C PHE A 121 -2.19 17.77 65.33
N VAL A 122 -2.70 18.96 65.62
CA VAL A 122 -1.97 20.23 65.50
C VAL A 122 -1.62 20.70 66.90
N LYS A 123 -0.33 20.80 67.19
CA LYS A 123 0.20 21.29 68.46
C LYS A 123 0.82 22.66 68.25
N MET A 124 0.29 23.67 68.94
CA MET A 124 0.82 25.04 68.88
C MET A 124 1.33 25.47 70.27
N PRO A 125 2.59 25.93 70.38
CA PRO A 125 3.12 26.47 71.62
C PRO A 125 2.39 27.77 71.99
N VAL A 126 2.06 27.92 73.25
CA VAL A 126 1.37 29.09 73.81
C VAL A 126 2.36 29.88 74.64
N PHE A 127 2.56 31.16 74.31
CA PHE A 127 3.49 32.04 74.98
C PHE A 127 2.75 33.10 75.82
N LYS A 128 3.26 33.37 77.01
CA LYS A 128 2.86 34.49 77.87
C LYS A 128 4.12 35.23 78.31
N GLU A 129 4.15 36.55 78.12
CA GLU A 129 5.30 37.40 78.49
C GLU A 129 6.65 36.88 77.93
N GLY A 130 6.64 36.28 76.74
CA GLY A 130 7.85 35.74 76.08
C GLY A 130 8.26 34.33 76.50
N HIS A 131 7.60 33.72 77.50
CA HIS A 131 7.86 32.35 77.92
C HIS A 131 6.75 31.39 77.46
N GLN A 132 7.13 30.18 77.01
CA GLN A 132 6.15 29.15 76.67
C GLN A 132 5.52 28.62 77.96
N VAL A 133 4.22 28.83 78.12
CA VAL A 133 3.49 28.42 79.33
C VAL A 133 2.69 27.13 79.13
N ALA A 134 2.37 26.79 77.87
CA ALA A 134 1.59 25.60 77.55
C ALA A 134 1.65 25.26 76.06
N ILE A 135 0.91 24.23 75.68
CA ILE A 135 0.60 23.89 74.28
C ILE A 135 -0.90 23.74 74.12
N LEU A 136 -1.40 24.32 73.04
CA LEU A 136 -2.73 24.04 72.53
C LEU A 136 -2.63 22.88 71.54
N GLU A 137 -3.20 21.73 71.87
CA GLU A 137 -3.31 20.57 70.99
C GLU A 137 -4.75 20.49 70.48
N ILE A 138 -4.92 20.55 69.15
CA ILE A 138 -6.19 20.24 68.50
C ILE A 138 -6.05 18.93 67.73
N GLY A 139 -6.80 17.92 68.14
CA GLY A 139 -6.93 16.65 67.44
C GLY A 139 -8.22 16.58 66.63
N ARG A 140 -8.18 16.01 65.42
CA ARG A 140 -9.37 15.71 64.62
C ARG A 140 -9.31 14.30 64.05
N ASN A 141 -10.42 13.58 64.12
CA ASN A 141 -10.59 12.29 63.47
C ASN A 141 -11.09 12.49 62.03
N LEU A 142 -10.30 12.06 61.04
CA LEU A 142 -10.63 12.17 59.61
C LEU A 142 -11.57 11.06 59.13
N ARG A 143 -12.50 10.60 59.97
CA ARG A 143 -13.47 9.54 59.61
C ARG A 143 -14.27 9.90 58.37
N ARG A 144 -14.70 11.16 58.22
CA ARG A 144 -15.41 11.65 57.03
C ARG A 144 -14.59 11.51 55.75
N LEU A 145 -13.27 11.69 55.83
CA LEU A 145 -12.37 11.47 54.69
C LEU A 145 -12.40 10.01 54.23
N GLY A 146 -12.49 9.05 55.16
CA GLY A 146 -12.68 7.64 54.84
C GLY A 146 -14.02 7.34 54.16
N GLU A 147 -15.11 7.98 54.61
CA GLU A 147 -16.44 7.86 53.99
C GLU A 147 -16.45 8.43 52.57
N TYR A 148 -15.88 9.63 52.37
CA TYR A 148 -15.74 10.23 51.04
C TYR A 148 -14.83 9.43 50.12
N SER A 149 -13.75 8.85 50.65
CA SER A 149 -12.85 7.99 49.87
C SER A 149 -13.57 6.72 49.38
N ARG A 150 -14.38 6.08 50.23
CA ARG A 150 -15.20 4.92 49.82
C ARG A 150 -16.22 5.30 48.74
N MET A 151 -16.90 6.44 48.90
CA MET A 151 -17.82 6.96 47.89
C MET A 151 -17.10 7.21 46.57
N LEU A 152 -15.95 7.89 46.59
CA LEU A 152 -15.13 8.15 45.41
C LEU A 152 -14.72 6.84 44.72
N ILE A 153 -14.19 5.87 45.46
CA ILE A 153 -13.81 4.56 44.92
C ILE A 153 -15.01 3.87 44.26
N SER A 154 -16.19 3.91 44.88
CA SER A 154 -17.39 3.30 44.29
C SER A 154 -17.82 3.96 42.97
N ILE A 155 -17.73 5.28 42.88
CA ILE A 155 -18.01 6.04 41.64
C ILE A 155 -16.99 5.69 40.55
N LEU A 156 -15.70 5.64 40.91
CA LEU A 156 -14.62 5.27 39.99
C LEU A 156 -14.80 3.84 39.48
N LEU A 157 -15.14 2.87 40.34
CA LEU A 157 -15.39 1.49 39.91
C LEU A 157 -16.61 1.37 38.99
N LEU A 158 -17.71 2.06 39.31
CA LEU A 158 -18.92 2.04 38.49
C LEU A 158 -18.66 2.63 37.10
N THR A 159 -18.01 3.80 37.05
CA THR A 159 -17.65 4.47 35.79
C THR A 159 -16.62 3.68 34.98
N SER A 160 -15.63 3.04 35.62
CA SER A 160 -14.67 2.14 34.97
C SER A 160 -15.37 0.96 34.29
N THR A 161 -16.30 0.33 35.00
CA THR A 161 -17.05 -0.82 34.48
C THR A 161 -17.90 -0.42 33.28
N GLY A 162 -18.60 0.72 33.37
CA GLY A 162 -19.36 1.27 32.25
C GLY A 162 -18.49 1.61 31.03
N ALA A 163 -17.35 2.27 31.26
CA ALA A 163 -16.40 2.59 30.20
C ALA A 163 -15.84 1.34 29.51
N LEU A 164 -15.54 0.28 30.27
CA LEU A 164 -15.06 -1.00 29.74
C LEU A 164 -16.11 -1.66 28.84
N ILE A 165 -17.37 -1.71 29.28
CA ILE A 165 -18.47 -2.29 28.49
C ILE A 165 -18.65 -1.51 27.17
N LEU A 166 -18.67 -0.17 27.24
CA LEU A 166 -18.78 0.67 26.05
C LEU A 166 -17.59 0.50 25.10
N ALA A 167 -16.37 0.37 25.62
CA ALA A 167 -15.19 0.13 24.82
C ALA A 167 -15.21 -1.23 24.11
N LEU A 168 -15.65 -2.29 24.80
CA LEU A 168 -15.79 -3.62 24.20
C LEU A 168 -16.86 -3.63 23.10
N LEU A 169 -18.04 -3.04 23.36
CA LEU A 169 -19.13 -2.97 22.38
C LEU A 169 -18.76 -2.09 21.18
N GLY A 170 -18.24 -0.89 21.43
CA GLY A 170 -17.81 0.04 20.40
C GLY A 170 -16.66 -0.53 19.56
N GLY A 171 -15.67 -1.15 20.20
CA GLY A 171 -14.56 -1.79 19.52
C GLY A 171 -14.99 -3.00 18.68
N TYR A 172 -15.94 -3.80 19.16
CA TYR A 172 -16.51 -4.89 18.36
C TYR A 172 -17.26 -4.37 17.13
N PHE A 173 -18.09 -3.35 17.28
CA PHE A 173 -18.83 -2.75 16.16
C PHE A 173 -17.89 -2.09 15.14
N TYR A 174 -16.95 -1.26 15.60
CA TYR A 174 -16.00 -0.53 14.77
C TYR A 174 -15.12 -1.46 13.94
N THR A 175 -14.57 -2.52 14.56
CA THR A 175 -13.76 -3.51 13.82
C THR A 175 -14.58 -4.28 12.78
N ASN A 176 -15.88 -4.49 13.01
CA ASN A 176 -16.71 -5.18 12.01
C ASN A 176 -16.96 -4.31 10.78
N VAL A 177 -17.11 -3.00 10.94
CA VAL A 177 -17.26 -2.07 9.82
C VAL A 177 -15.93 -1.92 9.06
N LEU A 178 -14.84 -1.68 9.77
CA LEU A 178 -13.53 -1.40 9.16
C LEU A 178 -12.95 -2.61 8.39
N PHE A 179 -13.10 -3.83 8.91
CA PHE A 179 -12.46 -5.01 8.32
C PHE A 179 -13.33 -5.82 7.34
N ARG A 180 -14.63 -5.51 7.20
CA ARG A 180 -15.52 -6.21 6.24
C ARG A 180 -15.03 -6.09 4.79
N PRO A 181 -14.65 -4.89 4.28
CA PRO A 181 -14.15 -4.76 2.91
C PRO A 181 -12.88 -5.58 2.68
N LEU A 182 -11.96 -5.61 3.65
CA LEU A 182 -10.74 -6.41 3.57
C LEU A 182 -11.03 -7.91 3.42
N GLN A 183 -12.04 -8.42 4.12
CA GLN A 183 -12.44 -9.82 4.00
C GLN A 183 -13.05 -10.13 2.63
N GLN A 184 -13.82 -9.20 2.06
CA GLN A 184 -14.34 -9.34 0.70
C GLN A 184 -13.23 -9.34 -0.34
N LEU A 185 -12.22 -8.47 -0.20
CA LEU A 185 -11.02 -8.46 -1.03
C LEU A 185 -10.33 -9.82 -1.03
N VAL A 186 -9.96 -10.32 0.16
CA VAL A 186 -9.26 -11.60 0.30
C VAL A 186 -10.08 -12.77 -0.26
N THR A 187 -11.37 -12.80 0.03
CA THR A 187 -12.25 -13.89 -0.46
C THR A 187 -12.40 -13.84 -1.98
N THR A 188 -12.50 -12.63 -2.57
CA THR A 188 -12.59 -12.47 -4.02
C THR A 188 -11.29 -12.92 -4.70
N MET A 189 -10.13 -12.55 -4.15
CA MET A 189 -8.83 -13.01 -4.66
C MET A 189 -8.69 -14.53 -4.61
N GLN A 190 -9.03 -15.16 -3.48
CA GLN A 190 -9.01 -16.63 -3.34
C GLN A 190 -9.97 -17.33 -4.30
N ASN A 191 -11.12 -16.72 -4.57
CA ASN A 191 -12.06 -17.25 -5.56
C ASN A 191 -11.53 -17.11 -6.99
N ILE A 192 -10.88 -15.99 -7.34
CA ILE A 192 -10.23 -15.82 -8.65
C ILE A 192 -9.14 -16.87 -8.83
N GLU A 193 -8.28 -17.07 -7.82
CA GLU A 193 -7.21 -18.08 -7.83
C GLU A 193 -7.77 -19.49 -8.06
N LYS A 194 -8.82 -19.89 -7.32
CA LYS A 194 -9.39 -21.24 -7.43
C LYS A 194 -10.21 -21.48 -8.69
N SER A 195 -10.96 -20.47 -9.14
CA SER A 195 -11.89 -20.62 -10.26
C SER A 195 -11.26 -20.31 -11.62
N GLY A 196 -10.11 -19.64 -11.65
CA GLY A 196 -9.53 -19.07 -12.87
C GLY A 196 -10.38 -17.97 -13.50
N SER A 197 -11.47 -17.53 -12.86
CA SER A 197 -12.36 -16.52 -13.42
C SER A 197 -11.91 -15.11 -13.06
N PHE A 198 -11.70 -14.27 -14.07
CA PHE A 198 -11.40 -12.86 -13.90
C PHE A 198 -12.65 -12.11 -13.41
N ARG A 199 -12.78 -11.97 -12.10
CA ARG A 199 -13.88 -11.22 -11.45
C ARG A 199 -13.39 -9.90 -10.91
N HIS A 200 -14.28 -8.91 -10.91
CA HIS A 200 -14.03 -7.64 -10.25
C HIS A 200 -14.44 -7.69 -8.79
N ILE A 201 -13.73 -6.89 -8.00
CA ILE A 201 -14.09 -6.57 -6.64
C ILE A 201 -15.17 -5.48 -6.70
N PRO A 202 -16.32 -5.66 -6.04
CA PRO A 202 -17.37 -4.66 -6.03
C PRO A 202 -16.88 -3.38 -5.36
N LEU A 203 -17.07 -2.25 -6.04
CA LEU A 203 -16.77 -0.92 -5.52
C LEU A 203 -18.05 -0.28 -4.98
N PRO A 204 -18.01 0.47 -3.87
CA PRO A 204 -19.17 1.22 -3.38
C PRO A 204 -19.62 2.27 -4.41
N ASP A 205 -20.92 2.53 -4.50
CA ASP A 205 -21.52 3.51 -5.44
C ASP A 205 -20.96 4.94 -5.26
N LYS A 206 -20.51 5.27 -4.05
CA LYS A 206 -19.73 6.48 -3.78
C LYS A 206 -18.28 6.10 -3.56
N LEU A 207 -17.43 6.48 -4.52
CA LEU A 207 -15.97 6.48 -4.36
C LEU A 207 -15.61 7.35 -3.16
N THR A 208 -15.42 6.72 -2.02
CA THR A 208 -14.77 7.34 -0.87
C THR A 208 -13.28 7.28 -1.15
N ASN A 209 -12.57 8.41 -1.04
CA ASN A 209 -11.11 8.51 -1.22
C ASN A 209 -10.31 7.82 -0.08
N ASP A 210 -10.77 6.65 0.33
CA ASP A 210 -10.09 5.77 1.28
C ASP A 210 -9.08 4.89 0.51
N GLU A 211 -7.95 4.61 1.15
CA GLU A 211 -6.91 3.69 0.69
C GLU A 211 -7.48 2.34 0.24
N LEU A 212 -8.54 1.85 0.90
CA LEU A 212 -9.21 0.59 0.52
C LEU A 212 -9.92 0.67 -0.84
N THR A 213 -10.56 1.79 -1.15
CA THR A 213 -11.21 2.00 -2.46
C THR A 213 -10.15 2.09 -3.56
N MET A 214 -9.05 2.80 -3.29
CA MET A 214 -7.93 2.93 -4.23
C MET A 214 -7.26 1.57 -4.50
N LEU A 215 -7.05 0.75 -3.47
CA LEU A 215 -6.53 -0.61 -3.59
C LEU A 215 -7.46 -1.49 -4.45
N SER A 216 -8.76 -1.44 -4.19
CA SER A 216 -9.78 -2.19 -4.92
C SER A 216 -9.83 -1.80 -6.41
N ALA A 217 -9.78 -0.49 -6.70
CA ALA A 217 -9.76 0.01 -8.07
C ALA A 217 -8.48 -0.36 -8.82
N THR A 218 -7.32 -0.28 -8.15
CA THR A 218 -6.03 -0.68 -8.73
C THR A 218 -5.99 -2.18 -9.03
N PHE A 219 -6.54 -3.00 -8.13
CA PHE A 219 -6.68 -4.44 -8.35
C PHE A 219 -7.57 -4.74 -9.56
N ASN A 220 -8.74 -4.09 -9.68
CA ASN A 220 -9.61 -4.29 -10.84
C ASN A 220 -8.92 -3.94 -12.16
N LYS A 221 -8.18 -2.83 -12.22
CA LYS A 221 -7.36 -2.46 -13.40
C LYS A 221 -6.31 -3.52 -13.75
N MET A 222 -5.67 -4.12 -12.74
CA MET A 222 -4.71 -5.21 -12.95
C MET A 222 -5.39 -6.46 -13.53
N ILE A 223 -6.56 -6.83 -13.00
CA ILE A 223 -7.36 -7.95 -13.51
C ILE A 223 -7.80 -7.71 -14.95
N ASP A 224 -8.22 -6.50 -15.31
CA ASP A 224 -8.59 -6.17 -16.70
C ASP A 224 -7.40 -6.31 -17.64
N ARG A 225 -6.21 -5.84 -17.22
CA ARG A 225 -4.98 -5.99 -18.01
C ARG A 225 -4.60 -7.47 -18.20
N LEU A 226 -4.67 -8.27 -17.14
CA LEU A 226 -4.40 -9.71 -17.19
C LEU A 226 -5.39 -10.43 -18.11
N LYS A 227 -6.69 -10.13 -17.98
CA LYS A 227 -7.74 -10.68 -18.84
C LYS A 227 -7.49 -10.34 -20.32
N GLY A 228 -7.15 -9.08 -20.61
CA GLY A 228 -6.83 -8.65 -21.97
C GLY A 228 -5.61 -9.36 -22.54
N MET A 229 -4.56 -9.58 -21.74
CA MET A 229 -3.39 -10.36 -22.16
C MET A 229 -3.74 -11.83 -22.43
N PHE A 230 -4.54 -12.43 -21.56
CA PHE A 230 -4.98 -13.83 -21.71
C PHE A 230 -5.83 -14.02 -22.97
N GLN A 231 -6.78 -13.11 -23.23
CA GLN A 231 -7.60 -13.15 -24.45
C GLN A 231 -6.76 -13.02 -25.72
N LYS A 232 -5.78 -12.12 -25.75
CA LYS A 232 -4.83 -11.99 -26.87
C LYS A 232 -4.00 -13.26 -27.07
N GLN A 233 -3.64 -13.95 -25.98
CA GLN A 233 -2.91 -15.21 -26.05
C GLN A 233 -3.78 -16.36 -26.60
N GLU A 234 -5.03 -16.48 -26.14
CA GLU A 234 -5.97 -17.48 -26.69
C GLU A 234 -6.22 -17.25 -28.18
N GLN A 235 -6.45 -15.99 -28.58
CA GLN A 235 -6.63 -15.63 -29.98
C GLN A 235 -5.39 -15.99 -30.81
N PHE A 236 -4.18 -15.70 -30.32
CA PHE A 236 -2.95 -16.10 -30.99
C PHE A 236 -2.83 -17.62 -31.19
N LEU A 237 -3.19 -18.42 -30.18
CA LEU A 237 -3.16 -19.89 -30.29
C LEU A 237 -4.20 -20.41 -31.29
N ALA A 238 -5.39 -19.81 -31.31
CA ALA A 238 -6.42 -20.14 -32.27
C ALA A 238 -5.99 -19.82 -33.70
N ASP A 239 -5.46 -18.61 -33.94
CA ASP A 239 -4.99 -18.16 -35.24
C ASP A 239 -3.81 -18.99 -35.73
N ALA A 240 -2.83 -19.29 -34.86
CA ALA A 240 -1.72 -20.18 -35.19
C ALA A 240 -2.20 -21.58 -35.58
N SER A 241 -3.19 -22.13 -34.86
CA SER A 241 -3.78 -23.44 -35.17
C SER A 241 -4.46 -23.44 -36.54
N HIS A 242 -5.15 -22.35 -36.91
CA HIS A 242 -5.79 -22.20 -38.22
C HIS A 242 -4.78 -22.09 -39.36
N GLU A 243 -3.76 -21.24 -39.20
CA GLU A 243 -2.72 -21.02 -40.22
C GLU A 243 -1.81 -22.24 -40.41
N LEU A 244 -1.63 -23.09 -39.39
CA LEU A 244 -0.93 -24.38 -39.53
C LEU A 244 -1.80 -25.46 -40.20
N ARG A 245 -3.12 -25.48 -39.95
CA ARG A 245 -4.02 -26.52 -40.47
C ARG A 245 -4.17 -26.45 -42.00
N THR A 246 -4.20 -25.24 -42.56
CA THR A 246 -4.39 -25.03 -44.01
C THR A 246 -3.29 -25.68 -44.87
N PRO A 247 -1.99 -25.34 -44.71
CA PRO A 247 -0.92 -25.96 -45.50
C PRO A 247 -0.81 -27.47 -45.23
N LEU A 248 -1.06 -27.92 -44.00
CA LEU A 248 -1.07 -29.35 -43.66
C LEU A 248 -2.16 -30.11 -44.44
N THR A 249 -3.36 -29.54 -44.54
CA THR A 249 -4.48 -30.13 -45.29
C THR A 249 -4.16 -30.19 -46.79
N ILE A 250 -3.48 -29.17 -47.33
CA ILE A 250 -3.05 -29.13 -48.73
C ILE A 250 -2.00 -30.21 -49.00
N ILE A 251 -0.99 -30.34 -48.13
CA ILE A 251 0.02 -31.39 -48.21
C ILE A 251 -0.63 -32.79 -48.16
N GLU A 252 -1.55 -33.03 -47.22
CA GLU A 252 -2.26 -34.31 -47.12
C GLU A 252 -3.10 -34.62 -48.36
N SER A 253 -3.74 -33.61 -48.95
CA SER A 253 -4.53 -33.75 -50.18
C SER A 253 -3.65 -34.12 -51.37
N TYR A 254 -2.56 -33.39 -51.62
CA TYR A 254 -1.63 -33.69 -52.71
C TYR A 254 -0.90 -35.02 -52.51
N ALA A 255 -0.52 -35.37 -51.27
CA ALA A 255 0.05 -36.68 -50.96
C ALA A 255 -0.96 -37.81 -51.24
N SER A 256 -2.24 -37.59 -50.93
CA SER A 256 -3.32 -38.54 -51.23
C SER A 256 -3.58 -38.67 -52.73
N LEU A 257 -3.47 -37.57 -53.50
CA LEU A 257 -3.56 -37.57 -54.96
C LEU A 257 -2.40 -38.36 -55.57
N LEU A 258 -1.17 -38.10 -55.14
CA LEU A 258 0.01 -38.86 -55.55
C LEU A 258 -0.18 -40.36 -55.27
N ARG A 259 -0.61 -40.73 -54.07
CA ARG A 259 -0.85 -42.14 -53.73
C ARG A 259 -1.85 -42.84 -54.67
N ARG A 260 -2.85 -42.12 -55.20
CA ARG A 260 -3.89 -42.68 -56.09
C ARG A 260 -3.51 -42.64 -57.57
N TRP A 261 -2.75 -41.64 -58.02
CA TRP A 261 -2.59 -41.32 -59.45
C TRP A 261 -1.13 -41.18 -59.92
N ALA A 262 -0.12 -41.34 -59.06
CA ALA A 262 1.29 -41.04 -59.36
C ALA A 262 1.87 -41.74 -60.61
N PHE A 263 1.28 -42.85 -61.07
CA PHE A 263 1.74 -43.60 -62.24
C PHE A 263 0.97 -43.28 -63.53
N ARG A 264 -0.06 -42.42 -63.48
CA ARG A 264 -0.99 -42.19 -64.60
C ARG A 264 -0.79 -40.85 -65.32
N ASP A 265 -0.18 -39.88 -64.66
CA ASP A 265 0.06 -38.54 -65.22
C ASP A 265 1.31 -37.91 -64.61
N ASP A 266 2.35 -37.76 -65.42
CA ASP A 266 3.62 -37.18 -65.00
C ASP A 266 3.49 -35.67 -64.67
N LYS A 267 2.58 -34.94 -65.31
CA LYS A 267 2.37 -33.51 -65.01
C LYS A 267 1.70 -33.33 -63.66
N LEU A 268 0.67 -34.12 -63.37
CA LEU A 268 -0.02 -34.10 -62.07
C LEU A 268 0.93 -34.48 -60.93
N ARG A 269 1.85 -35.42 -61.18
CA ARG A 269 2.87 -35.82 -60.21
C ARG A 269 3.82 -34.66 -59.89
N GLU A 270 4.32 -33.98 -60.91
CA GLU A 270 5.21 -32.84 -60.73
C GLU A 270 4.51 -31.69 -59.99
N GLU A 271 3.29 -31.34 -60.40
CA GLU A 271 2.48 -30.30 -59.74
C GLU A 271 2.24 -30.62 -58.25
N ALA A 272 1.90 -31.87 -57.93
CA ALA A 272 1.67 -32.29 -56.55
C ALA A 272 2.97 -32.27 -55.71
N LEU A 273 4.11 -32.65 -56.29
CA LEU A 273 5.41 -32.58 -55.61
C LEU A 273 5.83 -31.12 -55.36
N GLU A 274 5.70 -30.24 -56.35
CA GLU A 274 5.95 -28.81 -56.19
C GLU A 274 5.07 -28.18 -55.12
N ALA A 275 3.77 -28.52 -55.10
CA ALA A 275 2.84 -28.03 -54.10
C ALA A 275 3.23 -28.49 -52.68
N ILE A 276 3.57 -29.77 -52.49
CA ILE A 276 4.01 -30.29 -51.18
C ILE A 276 5.29 -29.60 -50.72
N ILE A 277 6.28 -29.41 -51.60
CA ILE A 277 7.54 -28.74 -51.27
C ILE A 277 7.29 -27.28 -50.89
N SER A 278 6.45 -26.59 -51.66
CA SER A 278 6.10 -25.19 -51.42
C SER A 278 5.40 -25.00 -50.08
N GLU A 279 4.36 -25.79 -49.79
CA GLU A 279 3.62 -25.72 -48.52
C GLU A 279 4.48 -26.14 -47.32
N SER A 280 5.40 -27.11 -47.49
CA SER A 280 6.35 -27.50 -46.45
C SER A 280 7.34 -26.37 -46.13
N ALA A 281 7.82 -25.65 -47.15
CA ALA A 281 8.66 -24.48 -46.97
C ALA A 281 7.90 -23.35 -46.26
N GLN A 282 6.62 -23.15 -46.59
CA GLN A 282 5.74 -22.19 -45.92
C GLN A 282 5.52 -22.54 -44.45
N LEU A 283 5.27 -23.81 -44.12
CA LEU A 283 5.18 -24.30 -42.74
C LEU A 283 6.47 -24.07 -41.95
N LYS A 284 7.63 -24.28 -42.58
CA LYS A 284 8.93 -23.98 -41.97
C LYS A 284 9.07 -22.49 -41.61
N ILE A 285 8.69 -21.59 -42.51
CA ILE A 285 8.71 -20.14 -42.25
C ILE A 285 7.73 -19.78 -41.12
N LEU A 286 6.52 -20.34 -41.15
CA LEU A 286 5.50 -20.09 -40.12
C LEU A 286 5.97 -20.54 -38.73
N THR A 287 6.49 -21.76 -38.62
CA THR A 287 7.00 -22.30 -37.35
C THR A 287 8.20 -21.52 -36.82
N GLN A 288 9.13 -21.11 -37.69
CA GLN A 288 10.26 -20.24 -37.31
C GLN A 288 9.79 -18.87 -36.81
N ASN A 289 8.79 -18.27 -37.46
CA ASN A 289 8.20 -17.02 -37.03
C ASN A 289 7.49 -17.17 -35.67
N LEU A 290 6.74 -18.25 -35.46
CA LEU A 290 6.11 -18.57 -34.18
C LEU A 290 7.14 -18.72 -33.06
N LEU A 291 8.21 -19.49 -33.30
CA LEU A 291 9.31 -19.66 -32.35
C LEU A 291 9.96 -18.32 -31.99
N SER A 292 10.19 -17.45 -32.98
CA SER A 292 10.75 -16.12 -32.77
C SER A 292 9.89 -15.20 -31.88
N LEU A 293 8.58 -15.47 -31.81
CA LEU A 293 7.61 -14.76 -30.97
C LEU A 293 7.48 -15.36 -29.56
N THR A 294 7.88 -16.62 -29.37
CA THR A 294 7.86 -17.34 -28.08
C THR A 294 9.22 -17.37 -27.39
N ASP A 295 10.33 -17.06 -28.07
CA ASP A 295 11.68 -16.95 -27.50
C ASP A 295 11.85 -15.73 -26.55
N LYS A 296 10.78 -15.36 -25.87
CA LYS A 296 10.71 -14.32 -24.85
C LYS A 296 11.43 -14.70 -23.55
N GLU A 297 11.90 -15.94 -23.38
CA GLU A 297 12.34 -16.43 -22.06
C GLU A 297 13.75 -17.05 -22.03
N ARG A 298 14.44 -17.26 -23.17
CA ARG A 298 15.75 -17.98 -23.18
C ARG A 298 16.96 -17.25 -23.75
N GLU A 299 16.80 -16.07 -24.34
CA GLU A 299 17.93 -15.24 -24.76
C GLU A 299 17.82 -13.88 -24.06
N ASP A 300 18.22 -13.86 -22.78
CA ASP A 300 18.82 -12.66 -22.20
C ASP A 300 19.93 -12.21 -23.16
N CYS A 301 19.89 -10.95 -23.58
CA CYS A 301 20.95 -10.00 -23.97
C CYS A 301 22.38 -10.45 -24.41
N GLU A 302 22.70 -11.72 -24.67
CA GLU A 302 24.06 -12.24 -24.80
C GLU A 302 24.74 -11.93 -26.14
N GLN A 303 24.02 -11.39 -27.12
CA GLN A 303 24.59 -10.98 -28.42
C GLN A 303 24.51 -9.47 -28.71
N LYS A 304 24.31 -8.64 -27.69
CA LYS A 304 24.49 -7.18 -27.86
C LYS A 304 25.94 -6.89 -28.16
N SER A 305 26.20 -6.39 -29.36
CA SER A 305 27.52 -5.97 -29.80
C SER A 305 27.44 -4.60 -30.45
N THR A 306 28.56 -3.89 -30.47
CA THR A 306 28.68 -2.68 -31.28
C THR A 306 28.99 -3.09 -32.70
N PHE A 307 28.13 -2.69 -33.65
CA PHE A 307 28.29 -3.01 -35.07
C PHE A 307 27.95 -1.79 -35.93
N ASP A 308 28.47 -1.76 -37.16
CA ASP A 308 28.09 -0.75 -38.16
C ASP A 308 26.81 -1.19 -38.89
N LEU A 309 25.78 -0.35 -38.85
CA LEU A 309 24.49 -0.61 -39.48
C LEU A 309 24.57 -0.53 -41.01
N LEU A 310 25.43 0.33 -41.57
CA LEU A 310 25.46 0.61 -43.01
C LEU A 310 25.80 -0.66 -43.84
N PRO A 311 26.83 -1.45 -43.50
CA PRO A 311 27.12 -2.69 -44.20
C PRO A 311 25.99 -3.71 -44.10
N ILE A 312 25.34 -3.84 -42.94
CA ILE A 312 24.21 -4.78 -42.75
C ILE A 312 23.05 -4.39 -43.68
N ALA A 313 22.72 -3.10 -43.74
CA ALA A 313 21.66 -2.62 -44.60
C ALA A 313 21.96 -2.80 -46.09
N GLN A 314 23.16 -2.43 -46.52
CA GLN A 314 23.60 -2.60 -47.90
C GLN A 314 23.61 -4.08 -48.33
N GLN A 315 24.15 -4.97 -47.49
CA GLN A 315 24.15 -6.41 -47.77
C GLN A 315 22.75 -7.00 -47.82
N THR A 316 21.86 -6.57 -46.92
CA THR A 316 20.48 -7.06 -46.88
C THR A 316 19.70 -6.60 -48.12
N ALA A 317 19.84 -5.33 -48.49
CA ALA A 317 19.26 -4.81 -49.73
C ALA A 317 19.82 -5.53 -50.97
N ALA A 318 21.13 -5.75 -51.06
CA ALA A 318 21.75 -6.47 -52.17
C ALA A 318 21.24 -7.91 -52.29
N SER A 319 21.14 -8.64 -51.18
CA SER A 319 20.63 -10.01 -51.14
C SER A 319 19.17 -10.10 -51.62
N LEU A 320 18.32 -9.17 -51.18
CA LEU A 320 16.92 -9.11 -51.61
C LEU A 320 16.78 -8.70 -53.08
N ARG A 321 17.60 -7.76 -53.58
CA ARG A 321 17.61 -7.38 -55.01
C ARG A 321 17.83 -8.60 -55.92
N VAL A 322 18.77 -9.49 -55.56
CA VAL A 322 19.06 -10.72 -56.31
C VAL A 322 17.86 -11.68 -56.30
N THR A 323 17.21 -11.83 -55.14
CA THR A 323 16.11 -12.79 -54.97
C THR A 323 14.81 -12.31 -55.61
N SER A 324 14.51 -11.01 -55.53
CA SER A 324 13.25 -10.44 -56.03
C SER A 324 13.32 -9.92 -57.46
N SER A 325 14.52 -9.87 -58.07
CA SER A 325 14.76 -9.24 -59.39
C SER A 325 14.20 -7.80 -59.48
N ARG A 326 14.26 -7.04 -58.39
CA ARG A 326 13.72 -5.67 -58.26
C ARG A 326 14.73 -4.74 -57.63
N GLU A 327 14.68 -3.46 -58.02
CA GLU A 327 15.61 -2.45 -57.51
C GLU A 327 15.22 -1.96 -56.10
N ILE A 328 16.22 -1.88 -55.21
CA ILE A 328 16.08 -1.34 -53.85
C ILE A 328 17.13 -0.25 -53.67
N GLU A 329 16.81 1.03 -53.81
CA GLU A 329 17.79 2.11 -53.60
C GLU A 329 18.13 2.28 -52.12
N VAL A 330 19.42 2.35 -51.77
CA VAL A 330 19.86 2.61 -50.39
C VAL A 330 20.41 4.03 -50.33
N GLN A 331 19.73 4.89 -49.59
CA GLN A 331 20.10 6.29 -49.38
C GLN A 331 20.59 6.47 -47.95
N ILE A 332 21.78 7.02 -47.79
CA ILE A 332 22.38 7.30 -46.49
C ILE A 332 22.40 8.83 -46.34
N ALA A 333 21.93 9.34 -45.20
CA ALA A 333 21.95 10.78 -44.94
C ALA A 333 23.39 11.33 -45.07
N GLN A 334 23.52 12.51 -45.69
CA GLN A 334 24.81 13.10 -46.07
C GLN A 334 25.77 13.14 -44.86
N ASP A 335 27.04 12.82 -45.11
CA ASP A 335 28.18 12.78 -44.17
C ASP A 335 28.33 11.56 -43.24
N LEU A 336 27.45 10.55 -43.31
CA LEU A 336 27.62 9.29 -42.58
C LEU A 336 28.48 8.27 -43.35
N LYS A 337 29.75 8.11 -42.96
CA LYS A 337 30.62 7.03 -43.48
C LYS A 337 30.44 5.70 -42.75
N GLU A 338 30.16 5.77 -41.45
CA GLU A 338 29.94 4.62 -40.56
C GLU A 338 28.85 4.98 -39.56
N LEU A 339 27.96 4.04 -39.23
CA LEU A 339 26.89 4.23 -38.26
C LEU A 339 26.90 3.10 -37.23
N HIS A 340 27.71 3.30 -36.20
CA HIS A 340 27.84 2.36 -35.11
C HIS A 340 26.64 2.44 -34.15
N MET A 341 26.03 1.28 -33.89
CA MET A 341 25.00 1.12 -32.86
C MET A 341 25.25 -0.13 -32.00
N THR A 342 24.75 -0.13 -30.77
CA THR A 342 24.78 -1.28 -29.86
C THR A 342 23.44 -2.01 -29.90
N GLY A 343 23.46 -3.30 -30.22
CA GLY A 343 22.26 -4.13 -30.29
C GLY A 343 22.56 -5.53 -30.83
N ASP A 344 21.53 -6.24 -31.26
CA ASP A 344 21.67 -7.53 -31.91
C ASP A 344 21.68 -7.37 -33.45
N PRO A 345 22.84 -7.55 -34.13
CA PRO A 345 22.94 -7.37 -35.57
C PRO A 345 22.09 -8.36 -36.38
N TYR A 346 21.83 -9.56 -35.85
CA TYR A 346 20.98 -10.56 -36.51
C TYR A 346 19.52 -10.15 -36.48
N LYS A 347 19.04 -9.64 -35.34
CA LYS A 347 17.66 -9.13 -35.22
C LYS A 347 17.45 -7.87 -36.05
N ILE A 348 18.42 -6.97 -36.12
CA ILE A 348 18.34 -5.80 -37.00
C ILE A 348 18.32 -6.21 -38.47
N ARG A 349 19.14 -7.19 -38.87
CA ARG A 349 19.06 -7.78 -40.22
C ARG A 349 17.67 -8.37 -40.48
N GLN A 350 17.11 -9.11 -39.52
CA GLN A 350 15.76 -9.69 -39.63
C GLN A 350 14.68 -8.60 -39.78
N LEU A 351 14.76 -7.52 -39.01
CA LEU A 351 13.88 -6.35 -39.13
C LEU A 351 13.92 -5.78 -40.54
N LEU A 352 15.11 -5.54 -41.09
CA LEU A 352 15.28 -5.04 -42.45
C LEU A 352 14.71 -6.01 -43.49
N ILE A 353 14.92 -7.31 -43.35
CA ILE A 353 14.35 -8.33 -44.24
C ILE A 353 12.83 -8.24 -44.22
N ILE A 354 12.19 -8.19 -43.05
CA ILE A 354 10.72 -8.13 -42.92
C ILE A 354 10.16 -6.90 -43.64
N LEU A 355 10.76 -5.73 -43.41
CA LEU A 355 10.25 -4.46 -43.95
C LEU A 355 10.47 -4.37 -45.46
N LEU A 356 11.65 -4.74 -45.95
CA LEU A 356 11.97 -4.73 -47.37
C LEU A 356 11.18 -5.80 -48.14
N ASP A 357 11.00 -6.99 -47.58
CA ASP A 357 10.19 -8.05 -48.19
C ASP A 357 8.71 -7.62 -48.29
N ASN A 358 8.17 -6.95 -47.27
CA ASN A 358 6.83 -6.35 -47.34
C ASN A 358 6.76 -5.28 -48.43
N ALA A 359 7.70 -4.33 -48.47
CA ALA A 359 7.76 -3.29 -49.50
C ALA A 359 7.81 -3.89 -50.91
N LEU A 360 8.63 -4.92 -51.13
CA LEU A 360 8.76 -5.62 -52.40
C LEU A 360 7.50 -6.41 -52.78
N LYS A 361 6.77 -6.99 -51.83
CA LYS A 361 5.52 -7.73 -52.09
C LYS A 361 4.36 -6.82 -52.50
N TYR A 362 4.31 -5.61 -51.95
CA TYR A 362 3.15 -4.71 -52.13
C TYR A 362 3.38 -3.55 -53.09
N SER A 363 4.63 -3.27 -53.47
CA SER A 363 5.00 -2.34 -54.54
C SER A 363 5.26 -3.05 -55.87
N GLN A 364 5.13 -2.36 -57.00
CA GLN A 364 5.66 -2.80 -58.30
C GLN A 364 6.85 -1.94 -58.76
N GLN A 365 7.12 -0.85 -58.06
CA GLN A 365 8.15 0.13 -58.35
C GLN A 365 9.36 -0.06 -57.43
N MET A 366 10.39 0.75 -57.64
CA MET A 366 11.60 0.78 -56.81
C MET A 366 11.24 1.02 -55.33
N VAL A 367 11.92 0.31 -54.44
CA VAL A 367 11.82 0.50 -52.98
C VAL A 367 13.01 1.35 -52.52
N VAL A 368 12.80 2.30 -51.63
CA VAL A 368 13.88 3.15 -51.08
C VAL A 368 14.09 2.83 -49.60
N LEU A 369 15.32 2.50 -49.24
CA LEU A 369 15.79 2.36 -47.86
C LEU A 369 16.61 3.59 -47.49
N LYS A 370 16.09 4.45 -46.61
CA LYS A 370 16.83 5.59 -46.06
C LYS A 370 17.37 5.28 -44.68
N ILE A 371 18.61 5.65 -44.41
CA ILE A 371 19.24 5.50 -43.10
C ILE A 371 19.83 6.84 -42.68
N GLY A 372 19.58 7.25 -41.45
CA GLY A 372 20.07 8.49 -40.90
C GLY A 372 20.32 8.45 -39.40
N ILE A 373 20.78 9.59 -38.88
CA ILE A 373 20.94 9.83 -37.45
C ILE A 373 20.27 11.15 -37.10
N THR A 374 19.55 11.16 -35.98
CA THR A 374 18.88 12.35 -35.44
C THR A 374 19.43 12.63 -34.05
N GLU A 375 19.77 13.89 -33.79
CA GLU A 375 20.28 14.37 -32.49
C GLU A 375 21.51 13.61 -31.94
N ASN A 376 22.29 12.94 -32.80
CA ASN A 376 23.41 12.05 -32.45
C ASN A 376 23.07 10.90 -31.49
N LYS A 377 21.79 10.68 -31.18
CA LYS A 377 21.30 9.68 -30.22
C LYS A 377 20.40 8.64 -30.86
N TRP A 378 19.70 9.01 -31.92
CA TRP A 378 18.68 8.16 -32.53
C TRP A 378 19.10 7.79 -33.95
N VAL A 379 19.10 6.49 -34.24
CA VAL A 379 19.24 5.93 -35.58
C VAL A 379 17.85 5.89 -36.22
N THR A 380 17.72 6.45 -37.42
CA THR A 380 16.48 6.42 -38.19
C THR A 380 16.63 5.49 -39.39
N ILE A 381 15.66 4.61 -39.58
CA ILE A 381 15.57 3.70 -40.73
C ILE A 381 14.19 3.91 -41.35
N GLU A 382 14.14 4.30 -42.61
CA GLU A 382 12.90 4.44 -43.37
C GLU A 382 12.88 3.47 -44.54
N VAL A 383 11.82 2.66 -44.64
CA VAL A 383 11.55 1.84 -45.82
C VAL A 383 10.34 2.43 -46.52
N ILE A 384 10.54 2.92 -47.74
CA ILE A 384 9.53 3.62 -48.55
C ILE A 384 9.20 2.77 -49.77
N ASP A 385 7.92 2.48 -49.94
CA ASP A 385 7.38 1.79 -51.11
C ASP A 385 6.27 2.62 -51.77
N GLN A 386 6.09 2.42 -53.08
CA GLN A 386 5.05 3.06 -53.91
C GLN A 386 3.98 2.04 -54.31
N GLY A 387 3.56 1.23 -53.34
CA GLY A 387 2.57 0.17 -53.52
C GLY A 387 1.13 0.62 -53.41
N ILE A 388 0.25 -0.37 -53.17
CA ILE A 388 -1.20 -0.18 -53.06
C ILE A 388 -1.63 0.73 -51.90
N GLY A 389 -0.73 1.02 -50.95
CA GLY A 389 -1.05 1.71 -49.71
C GLY A 389 -2.01 0.94 -48.81
N ILE A 390 -2.26 1.48 -47.62
CA ILE A 390 -3.06 0.88 -46.56
C ILE A 390 -4.13 1.88 -46.13
N ALA A 391 -5.33 1.38 -45.84
CA ALA A 391 -6.42 2.20 -45.34
C ALA A 391 -6.11 2.69 -43.92
N GLU A 392 -6.50 3.92 -43.59
CA GLU A 392 -6.27 4.50 -42.26
C GLU A 392 -6.89 3.66 -41.14
N SER A 393 -8.03 3.00 -41.40
CA SER A 393 -8.70 2.07 -40.48
C SER A 393 -7.86 0.85 -40.12
N ASP A 394 -6.97 0.42 -41.01
CA ASP A 394 -6.23 -0.82 -40.88
C ASP A 394 -4.87 -0.59 -40.18
N ILE A 395 -4.32 0.63 -40.26
CA ILE A 395 -3.01 0.99 -39.70
C ILE A 395 -2.85 0.59 -38.22
N PRO A 396 -3.82 0.85 -37.32
CA PRO A 396 -3.69 0.48 -35.91
C PRO A 396 -3.57 -1.04 -35.66
N HIS A 397 -4.02 -1.85 -36.61
CA HIS A 397 -4.10 -3.31 -36.49
C HIS A 397 -2.98 -4.05 -37.23
N LEU A 398 -2.15 -3.37 -38.03
CA LEU A 398 -1.10 -4.03 -38.83
C LEU A 398 -0.02 -4.72 -38.00
N PHE A 399 0.16 -4.30 -36.75
CA PHE A 399 1.08 -4.92 -35.82
C PHE A 399 0.41 -6.05 -35.01
N ASP A 400 -0.92 -6.21 -35.11
CA ASP A 400 -1.61 -7.35 -34.54
C ASP A 400 -1.16 -8.63 -35.28
N ARG A 401 -0.90 -9.69 -34.52
CA ARG A 401 -0.44 -10.97 -35.06
C ARG A 401 -1.50 -11.56 -36.00
N PHE A 402 -1.06 -12.11 -37.13
CA PHE A 402 -1.92 -12.71 -38.16
C PHE A 402 -2.88 -11.73 -38.85
N TYR A 403 -2.85 -10.43 -38.51
CA TYR A 403 -3.69 -9.45 -39.15
C TYR A 403 -3.26 -9.23 -40.62
N ARG A 404 -4.26 -9.18 -41.50
CA ARG A 404 -4.10 -8.92 -42.93
C ARG A 404 -5.28 -8.12 -43.43
N THR A 405 -5.03 -7.18 -44.35
CA THR A 405 -6.09 -6.46 -45.04
C THR A 405 -6.82 -7.37 -46.03
N ASP A 406 -8.13 -7.17 -46.22
CA ASP A 406 -8.95 -8.04 -47.08
C ASP A 406 -8.43 -8.12 -48.53
N LYS A 407 -7.86 -7.02 -49.06
CA LYS A 407 -7.24 -6.97 -50.39
C LYS A 407 -5.95 -7.81 -50.49
N ALA A 408 -5.24 -8.01 -49.38
CA ALA A 408 -4.05 -8.85 -49.33
C ALA A 408 -4.39 -10.34 -49.16
N ARG A 409 -5.63 -10.68 -48.77
CA ARG A 409 -6.09 -12.07 -48.56
C ARG A 409 -6.27 -12.85 -49.87
N ASN A 410 -6.64 -12.16 -50.96
CA ASN A 410 -6.95 -12.77 -52.26
C ASN A 410 -5.75 -12.96 -53.21
N ARG A 411 -4.52 -12.62 -52.81
CA ARG A 411 -3.31 -12.83 -53.64
C ARG A 411 -2.57 -14.11 -53.25
N LYS A 412 -2.20 -14.91 -54.25
CA LYS A 412 -1.36 -16.12 -54.11
C LYS A 412 0.03 -15.89 -53.45
N GLN A 413 0.50 -14.64 -53.33
CA GLN A 413 1.81 -14.28 -52.77
C GLN A 413 1.74 -13.69 -51.33
N GLY A 414 0.58 -13.72 -50.67
CA GLY A 414 0.42 -13.11 -49.36
C GLY A 414 1.05 -13.92 -48.22
N GLY A 415 1.86 -13.28 -47.37
CA GLY A 415 2.46 -13.89 -46.18
C GLY A 415 1.48 -14.08 -45.01
N VAL A 416 1.94 -14.72 -43.94
CA VAL A 416 1.11 -15.17 -42.79
C VAL A 416 0.67 -14.04 -41.83
N GLY A 417 1.01 -12.78 -42.10
CA GLY A 417 0.64 -11.67 -41.21
C GLY A 417 1.40 -11.62 -39.87
N LEU A 418 2.51 -12.36 -39.74
CA LEU A 418 3.36 -12.32 -38.55
C LEU A 418 4.54 -11.33 -38.67
N GLY A 419 4.89 -10.91 -39.88
CA GLY A 419 6.11 -10.13 -40.13
C GLY A 419 6.13 -8.81 -39.35
N LEU A 420 5.10 -7.97 -39.50
CA LEU A 420 5.07 -6.66 -38.83
C LEU A 420 5.01 -6.78 -37.30
N ALA A 421 4.34 -7.80 -36.75
CA ALA A 421 4.35 -8.07 -35.31
C ALA A 421 5.76 -8.46 -34.81
N ILE A 422 6.54 -9.22 -35.61
CA ILE A 422 7.94 -9.53 -35.31
C ILE A 422 8.81 -8.27 -35.41
N ALA A 423 8.61 -7.44 -36.43
CA ALA A 423 9.31 -6.17 -36.57
C ALA A 423 9.07 -5.25 -35.38
N GLU A 424 7.81 -5.10 -34.93
CA GLU A 424 7.47 -4.35 -33.73
C GLU A 424 8.17 -4.92 -32.50
N HIS A 425 8.17 -6.25 -32.34
CA HIS A 425 8.84 -6.90 -31.22
C HIS A 425 10.36 -6.65 -31.21
N ILE A 426 11.02 -6.73 -32.37
CA ILE A 426 12.46 -6.45 -32.50
C ILE A 426 12.75 -4.99 -32.14
N VAL A 427 11.94 -4.05 -32.64
CA VAL A 427 12.11 -2.61 -32.37
C VAL A 427 11.90 -2.31 -30.88
N GLN A 428 10.87 -2.88 -30.26
CA GLN A 428 10.62 -2.74 -28.81
C GLN A 428 11.75 -3.34 -27.96
N LYS A 429 12.31 -4.50 -28.35
CA LYS A 429 13.49 -5.12 -27.70
C LYS A 429 14.75 -4.26 -27.80
N HIS A 430 14.81 -3.37 -28.79
CA HIS A 430 15.88 -2.38 -28.97
C HIS A 430 15.47 -1.00 -28.44
N GLU A 431 14.42 -0.90 -27.61
CA GLU A 431 13.94 0.34 -26.98
C GLU A 431 13.56 1.44 -28.00
N GLY A 432 13.19 1.03 -29.21
CA GLY A 432 12.83 1.93 -30.30
C GLY A 432 11.33 2.07 -30.54
N THR A 433 10.99 2.81 -31.58
CA THR A 433 9.61 2.98 -32.07
C THR A 433 9.53 2.68 -33.56
N ILE A 434 8.39 2.11 -33.99
CA ILE A 434 8.05 1.86 -35.39
C ILE A 434 6.73 2.55 -35.71
N GLN A 435 6.66 3.25 -36.83
CA GLN A 435 5.47 3.96 -37.31
C GLN A 435 5.25 3.67 -38.78
N LEU A 436 3.99 3.50 -39.17
CA LEU A 436 3.59 3.34 -40.57
C LEU A 436 2.82 4.57 -41.03
N LYS A 437 3.28 5.21 -42.10
CA LYS A 437 2.58 6.29 -42.80
C LYS A 437 2.18 5.77 -44.17
N SER A 438 0.89 5.69 -44.46
CA SER A 438 0.40 5.16 -45.73
C SER A 438 -0.86 5.87 -46.18
N CYS A 439 -1.01 6.02 -47.49
CA CYS A 439 -2.24 6.43 -48.14
C CYS A 439 -2.58 5.43 -49.24
N LEU A 440 -3.85 5.03 -49.32
CA LEU A 440 -4.36 4.15 -50.38
C LEU A 440 -3.96 4.67 -51.77
N GLY A 441 -3.29 3.81 -52.55
CA GLY A 441 -2.81 4.09 -53.90
C GLY A 441 -1.54 4.94 -54.01
N GLN A 442 -0.97 5.41 -52.89
CA GLN A 442 0.24 6.23 -52.88
C GLN A 442 1.49 5.49 -52.36
N GLY A 443 1.30 4.41 -51.60
CA GLY A 443 2.38 3.61 -51.03
C GLY A 443 2.46 3.68 -49.50
N THR A 444 3.55 3.18 -48.94
CA THR A 444 3.76 3.10 -47.49
C THR A 444 5.19 3.48 -47.13
N THR A 445 5.33 4.20 -46.02
CA THR A 445 6.60 4.48 -45.37
C THR A 445 6.59 3.86 -43.97
N ALA A 446 7.48 2.91 -43.74
CA ALA A 446 7.80 2.40 -42.40
C ALA A 446 8.97 3.19 -41.83
N LEU A 447 8.73 3.96 -40.77
CA LEU A 447 9.73 4.75 -40.05
C LEU A 447 10.08 4.05 -38.73
N ILE A 448 11.35 3.74 -38.54
CA ILE A 448 11.89 3.10 -37.35
C ILE A 448 12.90 4.06 -36.71
N THR A 449 12.76 4.26 -35.41
CA THR A 449 13.67 5.08 -34.60
C THR A 449 14.23 4.21 -33.47
N LEU A 450 15.55 3.98 -33.48
CA LEU A 450 16.25 3.18 -32.47
C LEU A 450 17.27 4.05 -31.72
N PRO A 451 17.51 3.83 -30.42
CA PRO A 451 18.65 4.46 -29.75
C PRO A 451 19.96 3.90 -30.32
N LYS A 452 20.98 4.77 -30.41
CA LYS A 452 22.33 4.38 -30.84
C LYS A 452 22.97 3.37 -29.87
N THR A 453 22.58 3.42 -28.61
CA THR A 453 23.00 2.47 -27.57
C THR A 453 21.77 1.86 -26.94
N CYS A 454 21.49 0.59 -27.26
CA CYS A 454 20.50 -0.20 -26.52
C CYS A 454 21.08 -0.56 -25.14
N GLN A 455 20.38 -0.20 -24.06
CA GLN A 455 20.77 -0.60 -22.70
C GLN A 455 20.52 -2.09 -22.47
#